data_AF-A0A0D0CWP5-F1
#
_entry.id   AF-A0A0D0CWP5-F1
#
_cell.length_a   1.000
_cell.length_b   1.000
_cell.length_c   1.000
_cell.angle_alpha   90.00
_cell.angle_beta   90.00
_cell.angle_gamma   90.00
#
_symmetry.space_group_name_H-M   'P 1'
#
loop_
_entity.id
_entity.type
_entity.pdbx_description
1 polymer ?
#
loop_
_entity_poly.entity_id
_entity_poly.type
_entity_poly.pdbx_seq_one_letter_code
_entity_poly.pdbx_strand_id
1 'polypeptide(L)'
;MLDLDLESDDGEFEYDVEMGWDYSIKLHLTPSLESAERALDDIKKLLKPPRNSGSGYNRRNFPPVLGERLEWMKTFLWTFCDSTRNAEARGNQSPQWIAASLATAGTAMKGKWFTRNLHFWSKAYILDREDLPLDLFGDWKISKIDDEDLAAELHLHLQGIGKYIKAGDLVQYLSDQDVQHRFKLKNTISLATAK
;
A
#
# COMPACT_ATOMS: atom_id res chain seq x y z
N MET A 1 13.38 38.68 21.60
CA MET A 1 14.18 38.42 20.40
C MET A 1 14.86 37.09 20.67
N LEU A 2 14.26 36.01 20.20
CA LEU A 2 14.76 34.65 20.39
C LEU A 2 14.93 34.09 18.98
N ASP A 3 16.19 34.00 18.57
CA ASP A 3 16.62 33.34 17.34
C ASP A 3 16.38 31.83 17.50
N LEU A 4 15.52 31.28 16.66
CA LEU A 4 15.38 29.84 16.47
C LEU A 4 16.14 29.51 15.19
N ASP A 5 17.35 28.97 15.38
CA ASP A 5 18.14 28.36 14.32
C ASP A 5 17.35 27.21 13.70
N LEU A 6 16.76 27.47 12.53
CA LEU A 6 16.30 26.46 11.60
C LEU A 6 17.55 25.91 10.91
N GLU A 7 18.15 24.88 11.51
CA GLU A 7 19.09 24.00 10.82
C GLU A 7 18.37 23.42 9.59
N SER A 8 18.71 23.97 8.43
CA SER A 8 18.43 23.42 7.13
C SER A 8 19.31 22.18 6.95
N ASP A 9 18.77 21.02 7.27
CA ASP A 9 19.33 19.71 6.92
C ASP A 9 19.05 19.48 5.43
N ASP A 10 19.93 20.01 4.60
CA ASP A 10 20.07 19.82 3.15
C ASP A 10 20.71 18.47 2.82
N GLY A 11 20.13 17.40 3.38
CA GLY A 11 20.44 16.04 2.98
C GLY A 11 19.95 15.79 1.55
N GLU A 12 20.84 15.92 0.57
CA GLU A 12 20.70 15.28 -0.74
C GLU A 12 20.59 13.76 -0.52
N PHE A 13 19.35 13.25 -0.51
CA PHE A 13 19.10 11.82 -0.40
C PHE A 13 19.32 11.14 -1.74
N GLU A 14 20.39 10.35 -1.79
CA GLU A 14 20.69 9.37 -2.83
C GLU A 14 19.49 8.42 -3.03
N TYR A 15 19.00 8.35 -4.26
CA TYR A 15 17.84 7.56 -4.64
C TYR A 15 18.22 6.08 -4.69
N ASP A 16 17.74 5.26 -3.75
CA ASP A 16 17.71 3.81 -3.94
C ASP A 16 16.57 3.46 -4.92
N VAL A 17 16.94 3.36 -6.21
CA VAL A 17 16.08 3.07 -7.36
C VAL A 17 15.71 1.56 -7.45
N GLU A 18 15.35 0.92 -6.34
CA GLU A 18 15.03 -0.52 -6.32
C GLU A 18 13.59 -0.84 -5.87
N MET A 19 12.64 0.03 -6.20
CA MET A 19 11.21 -0.29 -6.14
C MET A 19 10.58 0.02 -7.50
N GLY A 20 10.52 -1.00 -8.36
CA GLY A 20 10.05 -0.97 -9.75
C GLY A 20 8.57 -0.66 -9.94
N TRP A 21 8.12 0.47 -9.41
CA TRP A 21 6.86 1.10 -9.75
C TRP A 21 7.20 2.33 -10.58
N ASP A 22 6.74 2.36 -11.83
CA ASP A 22 6.88 3.50 -12.74
C ASP A 22 6.02 4.66 -12.21
N TYR A 23 6.56 5.40 -11.25
CA TYR A 23 5.89 6.53 -10.61
C TYR A 23 5.92 7.74 -11.54
N SER A 24 5.00 7.71 -12.50
CA SER A 24 4.69 8.79 -13.43
C SER A 24 4.61 10.14 -12.69
N ILE A 25 5.20 11.17 -13.30
CA ILE A 25 5.22 12.61 -12.92
C ILE A 25 3.92 13.10 -12.22
N LYS A 26 2.77 12.50 -12.53
CA LYS A 26 1.45 12.72 -11.91
C LYS A 26 1.43 12.60 -10.39
N LEU A 27 2.25 11.73 -9.78
CA LEU A 27 2.33 11.61 -8.32
C LEU A 27 3.12 12.74 -7.66
N HIS A 28 3.89 13.54 -8.40
CA HIS A 28 4.59 14.71 -7.84
C HIS A 28 3.69 15.94 -7.77
N LEU A 29 2.68 16.05 -8.63
CA LEU A 29 1.75 17.17 -8.59
C LEU A 29 0.84 17.08 -7.36
N THR A 30 0.52 18.25 -6.80
CA THR A 30 -0.49 18.33 -5.74
C THR A 30 -1.87 18.14 -6.36
N PRO A 31 -2.73 17.26 -5.80
CA PRO A 31 -4.08 17.10 -6.29
C PRO A 31 -4.88 18.40 -6.25
N SER A 32 -5.79 18.57 -7.21
CA SER A 32 -6.74 19.69 -7.17
C SER A 32 -7.71 19.53 -5.99
N LEU A 33 -8.20 20.66 -5.46
CA LEU A 33 -9.19 20.70 -4.38
C LEU A 33 -10.43 19.84 -4.74
N GLU A 34 -10.96 20.03 -5.95
CA GLU A 34 -12.14 19.31 -6.45
C GLU A 34 -11.91 17.78 -6.50
N SER A 35 -10.74 17.34 -6.97
CA SER A 35 -10.41 15.91 -7.05
C SER A 35 -10.28 15.26 -5.66
N ALA A 36 -9.75 16.01 -4.69
CA ALA A 36 -9.61 15.57 -3.30
C ALA A 36 -10.97 15.53 -2.57
N GLU A 37 -11.87 16.47 -2.86
CA GLU A 37 -13.23 16.48 -2.31
C GLU A 37 -14.04 15.27 -2.78
N ARG A 38 -14.01 14.96 -4.08
CA ARG A 38 -14.64 13.74 -4.62
C ARG A 38 -14.09 12.49 -3.94
N ALA A 39 -12.76 12.41 -3.81
CA ALA A 39 -12.10 11.30 -3.13
C ALA A 39 -12.55 11.14 -1.67
N LEU A 40 -12.63 12.26 -0.95
CA LEU A 40 -13.05 12.31 0.43
C LEU A 40 -14.49 11.82 0.60
N ASP A 41 -15.40 12.23 -0.28
CA ASP A 41 -16.79 11.79 -0.22
C ASP A 41 -16.95 10.31 -0.56
N ASP A 42 -16.16 9.79 -1.49
CA ASP A 42 -16.13 8.35 -1.79
C ASP A 42 -15.60 7.55 -0.61
N ILE A 43 -14.50 7.99 0.02
CA ILE A 43 -13.97 7.33 1.23
C ILE A 43 -14.99 7.36 2.37
N LYS A 44 -15.73 8.46 2.57
CA LYS A 44 -16.81 8.51 3.57
C LYS A 44 -17.87 7.45 3.31
N LYS A 45 -18.26 7.24 2.05
CA LYS A 45 -19.23 6.20 1.66
C LYS A 45 -18.66 4.80 1.83
N LEU A 46 -17.39 4.58 1.50
CA LEU A 46 -16.70 3.30 1.75
C LEU A 46 -16.64 2.96 3.25
N LEU A 47 -16.29 3.94 4.07
CA LEU A 47 -16.19 3.78 5.52
C LEU A 47 -17.55 3.60 6.19
N LYS A 48 -18.62 4.20 5.63
CA LYS A 48 -19.99 4.16 6.16
C LYS A 48 -21.00 3.97 5.02
N PRO A 49 -21.09 2.76 4.45
CA PRO A 49 -21.99 2.50 3.33
C PRO A 49 -23.45 2.59 3.81
N PRO A 50 -24.31 3.35 3.11
CA PRO A 50 -25.72 3.46 3.48
C PRO A 50 -26.42 2.10 3.30
N ARG A 51 -27.41 1.82 4.16
CA ARG A 51 -28.27 0.65 3.99
C ARG A 51 -29.25 0.85 2.84
N ASN A 52 -29.65 -0.25 2.21
CA ASN A 52 -30.65 -0.30 1.13
C ASN A 52 -32.01 0.24 1.60
N SER A 53 -32.29 0.18 2.90
CA SER A 53 -33.52 0.70 3.53
C SER A 53 -33.50 2.22 3.77
N GLY A 54 -32.42 2.92 3.42
CA GLY A 54 -32.27 4.37 3.59
C GLY A 54 -31.97 4.84 5.02
N SER A 55 -31.99 3.94 6.01
CA SER A 55 -31.69 4.26 7.42
C SER A 55 -30.56 3.40 7.97
N GLY A 56 -29.58 4.05 8.60
CA GLY A 56 -28.40 3.42 9.18
C GLY A 56 -27.32 3.03 8.18
N TYR A 57 -26.24 2.42 8.69
CA TYR A 57 -25.09 2.00 7.90
C TYR A 57 -24.94 0.48 7.87
N ASN A 58 -24.45 -0.03 6.75
CA ASN A 58 -23.98 -1.39 6.64
C ASN A 58 -22.68 -1.56 7.44
N ARG A 59 -22.44 -2.77 7.96
CA ARG A 59 -21.15 -3.08 8.57
C ARG A 59 -20.07 -3.00 7.50
N ARG A 60 -18.94 -2.38 7.84
CA ARG A 60 -17.77 -2.30 6.97
C ARG A 60 -17.18 -3.71 6.83
N ASN A 61 -17.01 -4.19 5.60
CA ASN A 61 -16.48 -5.52 5.30
C ASN A 61 -15.10 -5.40 4.64
N PHE A 62 -14.16 -4.74 5.31
CA PHE A 62 -12.77 -4.63 4.88
C PHE A 62 -11.84 -5.11 5.99
N PRO A 63 -10.63 -5.59 5.66
CA PRO A 63 -9.61 -5.90 6.66
C PRO A 63 -9.38 -4.71 7.62
N PRO A 64 -9.12 -4.95 8.92
CA PRO A 64 -8.93 -3.89 9.91
C PRO A 64 -7.89 -2.84 9.49
N VAL A 65 -6.77 -3.30 8.91
CA VAL A 65 -5.69 -2.43 8.43
C VAL A 65 -6.16 -1.51 7.29
N LEU A 66 -6.92 -2.04 6.33
CA LEU A 66 -7.51 -1.21 5.26
C LEU A 66 -8.48 -0.18 5.85
N GLY A 67 -9.31 -0.59 6.81
CA GLY A 67 -10.22 0.30 7.51
C GLY A 67 -9.51 1.45 8.23
N GLU A 68 -8.40 1.17 8.93
CA GLU A 68 -7.59 2.19 9.61
C GLU A 68 -6.96 3.16 8.60
N ARG A 69 -6.34 2.65 7.53
CA ARG A 69 -5.71 3.48 6.48
C ARG A 69 -6.72 4.42 5.83
N LEU A 70 -7.92 3.93 5.52
CA LEU A 70 -8.99 4.74 4.94
C LEU A 70 -9.48 5.84 5.92
N GLU A 71 -9.55 5.59 7.22
CA GLU A 71 -9.90 6.64 8.20
C GLU A 71 -8.82 7.74 8.26
N TRP A 72 -7.55 7.36 8.18
CA TRP A 72 -6.45 8.34 8.14
C TRP A 72 -6.43 9.14 6.83
N MET A 73 -6.65 8.49 5.69
CA MET A 73 -6.82 9.17 4.40
C MET A 73 -7.99 10.16 4.44
N LYS A 74 -9.14 9.77 5.01
CA LYS A 74 -10.29 10.65 5.21
C LYS A 74 -9.92 11.88 6.04
N THR A 75 -9.24 11.68 7.17
CA THR A 75 -8.82 12.77 8.08
C THR A 75 -7.85 13.72 7.38
N PHE A 76 -6.89 13.16 6.66
CA PHE A 76 -5.94 13.93 5.87
C PHE A 76 -6.61 14.75 4.77
N LEU A 77 -7.42 14.12 3.92
CA LEU A 77 -8.10 14.80 2.81
C LEU A 77 -9.07 15.87 3.31
N TRP A 78 -9.79 15.61 4.41
CA TRP A 78 -10.63 16.61 5.05
C TRP A 78 -9.82 17.83 5.51
N THR A 79 -8.71 17.59 6.21
CA THR A 79 -7.81 18.65 6.70
C THR A 79 -7.21 19.45 5.54
N PHE A 80 -6.84 18.79 4.45
CA PHE A 80 -6.34 19.42 3.23
C PHE A 80 -7.40 20.33 2.58
N CYS A 81 -8.62 19.81 2.38
CA CYS A 81 -9.69 20.57 1.75
C CYS A 81 -10.07 21.79 2.60
N ASP A 82 -10.20 21.61 3.92
CA ASP A 82 -10.53 22.70 4.84
C ASP A 82 -9.43 23.77 4.88
N SER A 83 -8.17 23.36 5.04
CA SER A 83 -7.03 24.28 5.09
C SER A 83 -6.84 25.03 3.78
N THR A 84 -7.05 24.38 2.64
CA THR A 84 -6.92 25.01 1.31
C THR A 84 -8.00 26.07 1.09
N ARG A 85 -9.27 25.77 1.38
CA ARG A 85 -10.35 26.77 1.30
C ARG A 85 -10.10 27.96 2.23
N ASN A 86 -9.62 27.70 3.45
CA ASN A 86 -9.29 28.74 4.42
C ASN A 86 -8.10 29.60 3.96
N ALA A 87 -7.12 29.01 3.27
CA ALA A 87 -5.98 29.73 2.68
C ALA A 87 -6.42 30.59 1.50
N GLU A 88 -7.24 30.05 0.58
CA GLU A 88 -7.77 30.76 -0.59
C GLU A 88 -8.60 31.98 -0.17
N ALA A 89 -9.44 31.84 0.86
CA ALA A 89 -10.22 32.95 1.42
C ALA A 89 -9.35 34.10 1.99
N ARG A 90 -8.10 33.80 2.37
CA ARG A 90 -7.12 34.78 2.84
C ARG A 90 -6.20 35.30 1.73
N GLY A 91 -6.46 34.94 0.47
CA GLY A 91 -5.66 35.32 -0.70
C GLY A 91 -4.41 34.47 -0.90
N ASN A 92 -4.22 33.38 -0.15
CA ASN A 92 -3.14 32.43 -0.37
C ASN A 92 -3.59 31.28 -1.28
N GLN A 93 -2.98 31.17 -2.45
CA GLN A 93 -3.29 30.14 -3.45
C GLN A 93 -2.40 28.90 -3.33
N SER A 94 -1.53 28.81 -2.30
CA SER A 94 -0.65 27.66 -2.14
C SER A 94 -1.41 26.44 -1.59
N PRO A 95 -1.27 25.25 -2.22
CA PRO A 95 -1.92 24.04 -1.76
C PRO A 95 -1.42 23.62 -0.37
N GLN A 96 -2.32 23.32 0.56
CA GLN A 96 -1.98 22.99 1.96
C GLN A 96 -1.65 21.50 2.18
N TRP A 97 -1.22 20.78 1.12
CA TRP A 97 -1.07 19.32 1.13
C TRP A 97 -0.04 18.83 2.14
N ILE A 98 1.15 19.43 2.13
CA ILE A 98 2.24 19.05 3.06
C ILE A 98 1.83 19.34 4.51
N ALA A 99 1.34 20.55 4.78
CA ALA A 99 0.90 20.96 6.11
C ALA A 99 -0.20 20.03 6.67
N ALA A 100 -1.24 19.74 5.88
CA ALA A 100 -2.32 18.85 6.27
C ALA A 100 -1.84 17.41 6.56
N SER A 101 -0.88 16.91 5.77
CA SER A 101 -0.34 15.57 5.97
C SER A 101 0.51 15.46 7.24
N LEU A 102 1.31 16.50 7.55
CA LEU A 102 2.10 16.57 8.78
C LEU A 102 1.19 16.69 10.01
N ALA A 103 0.16 17.53 9.94
CA ALA A 103 -0.84 17.64 10.99
C ALA A 103 -1.52 16.27 11.25
N THR A 104 -1.93 15.58 10.19
CA THR A 104 -2.56 14.26 10.32
C THR A 104 -1.60 13.22 10.91
N ALA A 105 -0.36 13.17 10.45
CA ALA A 105 0.65 12.27 11.02
C ALA A 105 0.91 12.57 12.50
N GLY A 106 0.95 13.85 12.88
CA GLY A 106 1.04 14.29 14.27
C GLY A 106 -0.14 13.80 15.12
N THR A 107 -1.37 13.93 14.62
CA THR A 107 -2.57 13.39 15.32
C THR A 107 -2.55 11.87 15.45
N ALA A 108 -1.93 11.19 14.47
CA ALA A 108 -1.73 9.74 14.50
C ALA A 108 -0.56 9.30 15.38
N MET A 109 0.24 10.23 15.93
CA MET A 109 1.51 9.97 16.61
C MET A 109 2.48 9.14 15.75
N LYS A 110 2.51 9.39 14.44
CA LYS A 110 3.36 8.68 13.47
C LYS A 110 4.38 9.63 12.83
N GLY A 111 5.50 9.06 12.38
CA GLY A 111 6.61 9.81 11.79
C GLY A 111 6.54 10.00 10.27
N LYS A 112 7.64 10.51 9.68
CA LYS A 112 7.79 10.84 8.25
C LYS A 112 7.35 9.72 7.30
N TRP A 113 7.62 8.46 7.63
CA TRP A 113 7.17 7.29 6.85
C TRP A 113 5.66 7.25 6.65
N PHE A 114 4.88 7.59 7.67
CA PHE A 114 3.44 7.60 7.58
C PHE A 114 2.92 8.76 6.72
N THR A 115 3.56 9.93 6.80
CA THR A 115 3.27 11.06 5.90
C THR A 115 3.47 10.66 4.44
N ARG A 116 4.57 9.95 4.12
CA ARG A 116 4.84 9.43 2.77
C ARG A 116 3.74 8.47 2.31
N ASN A 117 3.34 7.54 3.18
CA ASN A 117 2.25 6.63 2.86
C ASN A 117 0.90 7.34 2.69
N LEU A 118 0.59 8.36 3.50
CA LEU A 118 -0.62 9.17 3.31
C LEU A 118 -0.64 9.85 1.95
N HIS A 119 0.50 10.40 1.51
CA HIS A 119 0.61 10.99 0.18
C HIS A 119 0.41 9.94 -0.90
N PHE A 120 1.08 8.80 -0.77
CA PHE A 120 1.01 7.71 -1.73
C PHE A 120 -0.43 7.18 -1.86
N TRP A 121 -1.01 6.69 -0.76
CA TRP A 121 -2.36 6.14 -0.73
C TRP A 121 -3.41 7.14 -1.22
N SER A 122 -3.32 8.40 -0.79
CA SER A 122 -4.31 9.41 -1.17
C SER A 122 -4.18 9.78 -2.64
N LYS A 123 -2.96 9.91 -3.18
CA LYS A 123 -2.77 10.22 -4.60
C LYS A 123 -3.13 9.05 -5.50
N ALA A 124 -2.73 7.83 -5.14
CA ALA A 124 -3.14 6.59 -5.80
C ALA A 124 -4.68 6.52 -5.89
N TYR A 125 -5.37 6.66 -4.75
CA TYR A 125 -6.82 6.65 -4.70
C TYR A 125 -7.50 7.83 -5.43
N ILE A 126 -6.83 8.98 -5.52
CA ILE A 126 -7.33 10.13 -6.31
C ILE A 126 -7.25 9.86 -7.81
N LEU A 127 -6.19 9.21 -8.26
CA LEU A 127 -5.98 8.85 -9.67
C LEU A 127 -6.86 7.66 -10.08
N ASP A 128 -6.99 6.66 -9.22
CA ASP A 128 -7.78 5.46 -9.44
C ASP A 128 -8.59 5.12 -8.18
N ARG A 129 -9.92 5.11 -8.31
CA ARG A 129 -10.84 4.83 -7.19
C ARG A 129 -10.84 3.37 -6.75
N GLU A 130 -10.25 2.48 -7.54
CA GLU A 130 -10.10 1.06 -7.21
C GLU A 130 -8.79 0.76 -6.48
N ASP A 131 -7.83 1.69 -6.51
CA ASP A 131 -6.52 1.56 -5.85
C ASP A 131 -6.64 1.86 -4.34
N LEU A 132 -7.13 0.86 -3.61
CA LEU A 132 -7.24 0.89 -2.16
C LEU A 132 -5.87 0.64 -1.51
N PRO A 133 -5.60 1.25 -0.33
CA PRO A 133 -4.33 1.10 0.37
C PRO A 133 -4.23 -0.26 1.07
N LEU A 134 -4.26 -1.34 0.28
CA LEU A 134 -4.20 -2.71 0.76
C LEU A 134 -2.83 -3.00 1.37
N ASP A 135 -2.85 -3.83 2.40
CA ASP A 135 -1.62 -4.31 3.00
C ASP A 135 -1.08 -5.47 2.17
N LEU A 136 -0.32 -5.15 1.12
CA LEU A 136 0.42 -6.16 0.35
C LEU A 136 1.40 -6.95 1.23
N PHE A 137 1.66 -6.47 2.46
CA PHE A 137 2.45 -7.18 3.45
C PHE A 137 1.78 -8.46 4.01
N GLY A 138 0.56 -8.82 3.58
CA GLY A 138 -0.03 -10.14 3.82
C GLY A 138 0.33 -11.18 2.75
N ASP A 139 0.30 -10.78 1.48
CA ASP A 139 0.32 -11.73 0.35
C ASP A 139 1.71 -12.29 0.06
N TRP A 140 2.79 -11.54 0.31
CA TRP A 140 4.17 -12.04 0.24
C TRP A 140 4.51 -13.10 1.30
N LYS A 141 3.70 -13.25 2.36
CA LYS A 141 3.88 -14.26 3.41
C LYS A 141 3.11 -15.55 3.18
N ILE A 142 2.23 -15.60 2.16
CA ILE A 142 1.62 -16.87 1.77
C ILE A 142 2.72 -17.64 1.05
N SER A 143 3.38 -18.51 1.81
CA SER A 143 4.36 -19.41 1.25
C SER A 143 3.67 -20.22 0.17
N LYS A 144 4.27 -20.33 -1.01
CA LYS A 144 3.75 -21.20 -2.07
C LYS A 144 3.65 -22.66 -1.63
N ILE A 145 4.27 -23.04 -0.52
CA ILE A 145 4.13 -24.36 0.10
C ILE A 145 2.73 -24.61 0.70
N ASP A 146 1.98 -23.54 1.03
CA ASP A 146 0.61 -23.63 1.55
C ASP A 146 -0.42 -23.81 0.41
N ASP A 147 0.03 -23.78 -0.84
CA ASP A 147 -0.76 -24.11 -2.02
C ASP A 147 -0.97 -25.64 -2.04
N GLU A 148 -2.17 -26.10 -1.63
CA GLU A 148 -2.51 -27.52 -1.47
C GLU A 148 -2.23 -28.33 -2.74
N ASP A 149 -2.43 -27.73 -3.92
CA ASP A 149 -2.20 -28.39 -5.21
C ASP A 149 -0.70 -28.61 -5.45
N LEU A 150 0.13 -27.60 -5.16
CA LEU A 150 1.59 -27.71 -5.28
C LEU A 150 2.15 -28.71 -4.26
N ALA A 151 1.64 -28.67 -3.02
CA ALA A 151 2.05 -29.59 -1.96
C ALA A 151 1.72 -31.04 -2.31
N ALA A 152 0.53 -31.30 -2.83
CA ALA A 152 0.10 -32.63 -3.26
C ALA A 152 0.96 -33.17 -4.42
N GLU A 153 1.27 -32.33 -5.41
CA GLU A 153 2.08 -32.75 -6.55
C GLU A 153 3.53 -33.00 -6.18
N LEU A 154 4.13 -32.11 -5.37
CA LEU A 154 5.45 -32.33 -4.79
C LEU A 154 5.50 -33.64 -4.01
N HIS A 155 4.47 -33.92 -3.19
CA HIS A 155 4.41 -35.16 -2.43
C HIS A 155 4.36 -36.39 -3.34
N LEU A 156 3.55 -36.35 -4.40
CA LEU A 156 3.46 -37.43 -5.39
C LEU A 156 4.79 -37.64 -6.13
N HIS A 157 5.44 -36.55 -6.55
CA HIS A 157 6.74 -36.62 -7.23
C HIS A 157 7.80 -37.26 -6.34
N LEU A 158 7.89 -36.81 -5.08
CA LEU A 158 8.85 -37.34 -4.11
C LEU A 158 8.59 -38.80 -3.75
N GLN A 159 7.32 -39.21 -3.64
CA GLN A 159 6.95 -40.61 -3.45
C GLN A 159 7.41 -41.50 -4.63
N GLY A 160 7.39 -40.95 -5.85
CA GLY A 160 7.87 -41.64 -7.07
C GLY A 160 9.38 -41.89 -7.11
N ILE A 161 10.18 -41.05 -6.45
CA ILE A 161 11.66 -41.19 -6.38
C ILE A 161 12.07 -42.33 -5.43
N GLY A 162 11.27 -42.57 -4.39
CA GLY A 162 11.45 -43.66 -3.44
C GLY A 162 12.04 -43.23 -2.10
N LYS A 163 12.69 -44.16 -1.39
CA LYS A 163 13.07 -44.00 0.03
C LYS A 163 14.10 -42.90 0.30
N TYR A 164 14.94 -42.56 -0.69
CA TYR A 164 16.09 -41.67 -0.52
C TYR A 164 15.90 -40.38 -1.30
N ILE A 165 15.22 -39.42 -0.67
CA ILE A 165 15.00 -38.08 -1.23
C ILE A 165 16.17 -37.17 -0.83
N LYS A 166 16.66 -36.38 -1.78
CA LYS A 166 17.68 -35.36 -1.59
C LYS A 166 17.11 -33.98 -1.88
N ALA A 167 17.70 -32.95 -1.25
CA ALA A 167 17.39 -31.56 -1.55
C ALA A 167 17.52 -31.22 -3.06
N GLY A 168 18.45 -31.90 -3.77
CA GLY A 168 18.61 -31.73 -5.21
C GLY A 168 17.40 -32.18 -6.03
N ASP A 169 16.65 -33.18 -5.55
CA ASP A 169 15.47 -33.69 -6.25
C ASP A 169 14.33 -32.65 -6.24
N LEU A 170 14.18 -31.95 -5.10
CA LEU A 170 13.26 -30.81 -4.95
C LEU A 170 13.64 -29.65 -5.87
N VAL A 171 14.92 -29.28 -5.88
CA VAL A 171 15.42 -28.19 -6.73
C VAL A 171 15.21 -28.54 -8.20
N GLN A 172 15.50 -29.78 -8.61
CA GLN A 172 15.33 -30.21 -10.00
C GLN A 172 13.87 -30.16 -10.44
N TYR A 173 12.95 -30.68 -9.63
CA TYR A 173 11.52 -30.64 -9.93
C TYR A 173 10.96 -29.23 -10.01
N LEU A 174 11.32 -28.35 -9.06
CA LEU A 174 10.90 -26.95 -9.06
C LEU A 174 11.62 -26.09 -10.12
N SER A 175 12.68 -26.61 -10.74
CA SER A 175 13.38 -25.97 -11.87
C SER A 175 12.79 -26.34 -13.23
N ASP A 176 11.86 -27.30 -13.28
CA ASP A 176 11.16 -27.67 -14.51
C ASP A 176 10.26 -26.52 -14.98
N GLN A 177 10.41 -26.13 -16.26
CA GLN A 177 9.66 -25.02 -16.85
C GLN A 177 8.15 -25.28 -16.86
N ASP A 178 7.74 -26.53 -17.03
CA ASP A 178 6.32 -26.89 -17.05
C ASP A 178 5.70 -26.73 -15.66
N VAL A 179 6.42 -27.13 -14.60
CA VAL A 179 6.00 -26.97 -13.20
C VAL A 179 5.98 -25.49 -12.83
N GLN A 180 7.00 -24.73 -13.21
CA GLN A 180 7.05 -23.29 -12.97
C GLN A 180 5.89 -22.55 -13.64
N HIS A 181 5.56 -22.91 -14.88
CA HIS A 181 4.46 -22.30 -15.61
C HIS A 181 3.11 -22.65 -14.98
N ARG A 182 2.89 -23.92 -14.59
CA ARG A 182 1.65 -24.39 -13.95
C ARG A 182 1.39 -23.70 -12.62
N PHE A 183 2.41 -23.56 -11.77
CA PHE A 183 2.26 -22.98 -10.42
C PHE A 183 2.63 -21.50 -10.33
N LYS A 184 2.96 -20.87 -11.47
CA LYS A 184 3.36 -19.45 -11.60
C LYS A 184 4.58 -19.11 -10.73
N LEU A 185 5.55 -20.01 -10.65
CA LEU A 185 6.80 -19.79 -9.92
C LEU A 185 7.73 -18.95 -10.79
N LYS A 186 8.19 -17.81 -10.28
CA LYS A 186 9.10 -16.91 -11.02
C LYS A 186 10.55 -17.39 -10.96
N ASN A 187 10.93 -18.02 -9.85
CA ASN A 187 12.29 -18.48 -9.57
C ASN A 187 12.24 -19.86 -8.90
N THR A 188 13.29 -20.64 -9.13
CA THR A 188 13.55 -21.91 -8.44
C THR A 188 14.28 -21.64 -7.12
N ILE A 189 14.15 -22.55 -6.16
CA ILE A 189 14.85 -22.46 -4.86
C ILE A 189 16.29 -22.95 -4.98
N SER A 190 17.19 -22.34 -4.20
CA SER A 190 18.59 -22.80 -4.15
C SER A 190 18.73 -24.07 -3.31
N LEU A 191 19.80 -24.84 -3.55
CA LEU A 191 20.13 -26.01 -2.72
C LEU A 191 20.40 -25.64 -1.25
N ALA A 192 20.79 -24.38 -0.96
CA ALA A 192 20.94 -23.91 0.42
C ALA A 192 19.58 -23.72 1.12
N THR A 193 18.54 -23.37 0.36
CA THR A 193 17.17 -23.19 0.84
C THR A 193 16.40 -24.51 0.96
N ALA A 194 16.80 -25.52 0.17
CA ALA A 194 16.18 -26.85 0.16
C ALA A 194 16.76 -27.85 1.18
N LYS A 195 17.76 -27.43 1.98
CA LYS A 195 18.44 -28.26 3.00
C LYS A 195 17.73 -28.28 4.34
#